data_AF-A0A133Y9N2-F1
#
_entry.id   AF-A0A133Y9N2-F1
#
_cell.length_a   1.000
_cell.length_b   1.000
_cell.length_c   1.000
_cell.angle_alpha   90.00
_cell.angle_beta   90.00
_cell.angle_gamma   90.00
#
_symmetry.space_group_name_H-M   'P 1'
#
loop_
_entity.id
_entity.type
_entity.pdbx_description
1 polymer ?
#
loop_
_entity_poly.entity_id
_entity_poly.type
_entity_poly.pdbx_seq_one_letter_code
_entity_poly.pdbx_strand_id
1 'polypeptide(L)'
;MAHLLKSKSLIWNIRGPILILVVAFIQHQFTSKLKSGVESSRLVVRKSLYCYEFNELAYHQLNVLNFTTYSEAWLNFIINCRQGKNTTNYDLVIGGVANDKVFNTIELYIAKLINKIEAIKSLQYEKPNLQFAFRTKEAIAFLRFKGSIEL
;
A
#
# COMPACT_ATOMS: atom_id res chain seq x y z
N MET A 1 11.40 33.01 -17.03
CA MET A 1 11.91 32.11 -18.09
C MET A 1 12.70 30.99 -17.45
N ALA A 2 12.55 29.76 -17.98
CA ALA A 2 13.27 28.52 -17.64
C ALA A 2 13.05 27.98 -16.19
N HIS A 3 12.83 26.70 -15.93
CA HIS A 3 12.75 25.51 -16.76
C HIS A 3 12.03 24.41 -15.95
N LEU A 4 11.35 23.51 -16.68
CA LEU A 4 10.74 22.28 -16.15
C LEU A 4 11.72 21.45 -15.30
N LEU A 5 11.29 21.04 -14.10
CA LEU A 5 11.66 19.76 -13.50
C LEU A 5 10.39 18.97 -13.20
N LYS A 6 10.00 18.16 -14.18
CA LYS A 6 9.07 17.04 -14.01
C LYS A 6 9.75 16.01 -13.09
N SER A 7 9.36 15.96 -11.82
CA SER A 7 9.48 14.74 -11.02
C SER A 7 8.07 14.21 -10.77
N LYS A 8 7.75 13.10 -11.44
CA LYS A 8 6.45 12.43 -11.43
C LYS A 8 6.13 11.92 -10.02
N SER A 9 5.44 12.75 -9.23
CA SER A 9 4.60 12.27 -8.14
C SER A 9 3.19 12.02 -8.69
N LEU A 10 2.99 10.88 -9.35
CA LEU A 10 1.70 10.20 -9.42
C LEU A 10 1.80 9.09 -8.34
N ILE A 11 0.84 8.81 -7.46
CA ILE A 11 -0.59 8.60 -7.71
C ILE A 11 -1.43 9.00 -6.47
N TRP A 12 -2.28 10.00 -6.68
CA TRP A 12 -3.71 10.16 -6.37
C TRP A 12 -4.33 9.76 -5.02
N ASN A 13 -4.78 10.82 -4.34
CA ASN A 13 -6.05 10.99 -3.62
C ASN A 13 -7.18 10.05 -4.07
N ILE A 14 -7.49 9.03 -3.26
CA ILE A 14 -8.67 8.17 -3.43
C ILE A 14 -9.73 8.63 -2.41
N ARG A 15 -10.83 9.20 -2.92
CA ARG A 15 -12.04 9.44 -2.13
C ARG A 15 -12.72 8.08 -1.85
N GLY A 16 -12.38 7.47 -0.71
CA GLY A 16 -12.98 6.24 -0.18
C GLY A 16 -12.14 5.70 1.00
N PRO A 17 -12.73 5.00 1.99
CA PRO A 17 -12.09 4.73 3.29
C PRO A 17 -11.01 3.64 3.30
N ILE A 18 -10.44 3.26 2.15
CA ILE A 18 -9.46 2.17 2.08
C ILE A 18 -8.05 2.77 1.96
N LEU A 19 -7.41 2.95 3.11
CA LEU A 19 -5.97 3.20 3.19
C LEU A 19 -5.23 1.94 2.74
N ILE A 20 -4.62 1.96 1.56
CA ILE A 20 -3.65 0.93 1.13
C ILE A 20 -2.28 1.37 1.63
N LEU A 21 -1.82 0.78 2.74
CA LEU A 21 -0.46 0.96 3.25
C LEU A 21 -0.09 -0.23 4.15
N VAL A 22 0.72 -1.18 3.65
CA VAL A 22 1.72 -1.87 4.48
C VAL A 22 3.02 -1.92 3.72
N VAL A 23 3.94 -1.03 4.07
CA VAL A 23 4.90 -1.19 5.16
C VAL A 23 4.91 0.19 5.81
N ALA A 24 5.16 0.28 7.11
CA ALA A 24 5.40 1.54 7.78
C ALA A 24 6.67 2.22 7.21
N PHE A 25 6.58 2.82 6.01
CA PHE A 25 7.10 4.16 5.81
C PHE A 25 6.11 5.07 6.55
N ILE A 26 6.18 5.00 7.89
CA ILE A 26 5.62 6.05 8.73
C ILE A 26 6.51 7.26 8.40
N GLN A 27 6.15 7.96 7.33
CA GLN A 27 6.60 9.31 7.08
C GLN A 27 5.78 10.17 8.04
N HIS A 28 5.98 9.94 9.34
CA HIS A 28 5.52 10.87 10.34
C HIS A 28 6.36 12.12 10.12
N GLN A 29 5.75 13.13 9.52
CA GLN A 29 6.28 14.48 9.49
C GLN A 29 6.29 14.98 10.94
N PHE A 30 7.26 14.53 11.74
CA PHE A 30 7.46 15.05 13.09
C PHE A 30 8.18 16.40 12.94
N THR A 31 7.37 17.45 12.88
CA THR A 31 7.84 18.83 12.80
C THR A 31 8.35 19.25 14.18
N SER A 32 9.61 18.96 14.52
CA SER A 32 10.25 19.62 15.66
C SER A 32 10.68 21.04 15.25
N LYS A 33 9.85 22.03 15.56
CA LYS A 33 10.27 23.44 15.55
C LYS A 33 11.22 23.68 16.73
N LEU A 34 12.52 23.54 16.53
CA LEU A 34 13.50 24.17 17.40
C LEU A 34 13.53 25.67 17.07
N LYS A 35 12.90 26.48 17.92
CA LYS A 35 12.99 27.94 17.88
C LYS A 35 14.30 28.37 18.56
N SER A 36 15.26 28.84 17.79
CA SER A 36 16.21 29.87 18.22
C SER A 36 16.89 30.50 17.01
N GLY A 37 16.61 31.77 16.75
CA GLY A 37 17.47 32.66 15.95
C GLY A 37 17.38 32.52 14.43
N VAL A 38 16.88 33.57 13.80
CA VAL A 38 17.11 34.03 12.41
C VAL A 38 18.10 33.21 11.58
N GLU A 39 17.62 32.25 10.78
CA GLU A 39 18.23 31.86 9.50
C GLU A 39 17.27 30.97 8.70
N SER A 40 17.34 31.06 7.37
CA SER A 40 16.50 30.34 6.40
C SER A 40 16.43 28.84 6.72
N SER A 41 15.30 28.39 7.29
CA SER A 41 15.13 27.02 7.77
C SER A 41 15.07 26.04 6.59
N ARG A 42 16.21 25.42 6.25
CA ARG A 42 16.25 24.20 5.44
C ARG A 42 15.45 23.11 6.16
N LEU A 43 14.41 22.60 5.50
CA LEU A 43 13.73 21.38 5.94
C LEU A 43 14.75 20.23 5.92
N VAL A 44 15.14 19.75 7.10
CA VAL A 44 15.94 18.53 7.23
C VAL A 44 14.98 17.36 7.26
N VAL A 45 14.85 16.65 6.13
CA VAL A 45 14.06 15.42 6.06
C VAL A 45 14.91 14.30 6.64
N ARG A 46 14.56 13.83 7.84
CA ARG A 46 15.14 12.64 8.45
C ARG A 46 14.36 11.42 7.99
N LYS A 47 15.08 10.40 7.55
CA LYS A 47 14.47 9.14 7.12
C LYS A 47 14.57 8.16 8.29
N SER A 48 13.50 7.43 8.57
CA SER A 48 13.51 6.41 9.63
C SER A 48 12.80 5.14 9.16
N LEU A 49 13.33 3.99 9.59
CA LEU A 49 12.72 2.69 9.42
C LEU A 49 12.15 2.23 10.75
N TYR A 50 10.90 1.76 10.76
CA TYR A 50 10.24 1.22 11.95
C TYR A 50 10.07 -0.29 11.81
N CYS A 51 10.48 -1.02 12.84
CA CYS A 51 10.39 -2.47 12.91
C CYS A 51 9.21 -2.88 13.79
N TYR A 52 8.38 -3.78 13.27
CA TYR A 52 7.24 -4.37 13.97
C TYR A 52 7.28 -5.88 13.81
N GLU A 53 6.89 -6.59 14.86
CA GLU A 53 6.61 -8.02 14.84
C GLU A 53 5.10 -8.22 14.74
N PHE A 54 4.66 -9.13 13.89
CA PHE A 54 3.25 -9.44 13.70
C PHE A 54 2.90 -10.74 14.44
N ASN A 55 1.86 -10.69 15.27
CA ASN A 55 1.40 -11.85 16.01
C ASN A 55 0.48 -12.73 15.14
N GLU A 56 0.92 -13.95 14.86
CA GLU A 56 0.20 -14.91 14.01
C GLU A 56 -1.16 -15.36 14.57
N LEU A 57 -1.45 -15.15 15.85
CA LEU A 57 -2.81 -15.36 16.40
C LEU A 57 -3.88 -14.54 15.65
N ALA A 58 -3.47 -13.46 14.97
CA ALA A 58 -4.31 -12.67 14.08
C ALA A 58 -5.04 -13.52 13.04
N TYR A 59 -4.40 -14.57 12.50
CA TYR A 59 -5.00 -15.45 11.49
C TYR A 59 -6.22 -16.23 12.00
N HIS A 60 -6.34 -16.39 13.32
CA HIS A 60 -7.45 -17.10 13.95
C HIS A 60 -8.51 -16.17 14.55
N GLN A 61 -8.14 -14.93 14.86
CA GLN A 61 -9.00 -13.97 15.57
C GLN A 61 -9.58 -12.88 14.67
N LEU A 62 -9.04 -12.71 13.47
CA LEU A 62 -9.47 -11.69 12.52
C LEU A 62 -10.11 -12.32 11.28
N ASN A 63 -10.97 -11.55 10.61
CA ASN A 63 -11.46 -11.89 9.29
C ASN A 63 -10.37 -11.60 8.24
N VAL A 64 -9.53 -12.61 7.96
CA VAL A 64 -8.38 -12.49 7.05
C VAL A 64 -8.72 -12.97 5.64
N LEU A 65 -8.47 -12.11 4.65
CA LEU A 65 -8.45 -12.48 3.24
C LEU A 65 -6.99 -12.64 2.78
N ASN A 66 -6.61 -13.84 2.34
CA ASN A 66 -5.24 -14.11 1.91
C ASN A 66 -5.17 -14.58 0.44
N PHE A 67 -4.43 -13.84 -0.38
CA PHE A 67 -4.12 -14.16 -1.77
C PHE A 67 -2.65 -14.56 -1.91
N THR A 68 -2.41 -15.84 -2.14
CA THR A 68 -1.05 -16.37 -2.36
C THR A 68 -0.57 -16.18 -3.81
N THR A 69 -1.47 -15.86 -4.74
CA THR A 69 -1.20 -15.70 -6.17
C THR A 69 -2.05 -14.59 -6.78
N TYR A 70 -1.65 -14.09 -7.96
CA TYR A 70 -2.47 -13.20 -8.79
C TYR A 70 -3.59 -13.97 -9.51
N SER A 71 -4.50 -14.52 -8.73
CA SER A 71 -5.66 -15.27 -9.21
C SER A 71 -6.76 -14.36 -9.78
N GLU A 72 -7.76 -14.95 -10.42
CA GLU A 72 -8.97 -14.24 -10.81
C GLU A 72 -9.68 -13.59 -9.62
N ALA A 73 -9.74 -14.28 -8.48
CA ALA A 73 -10.32 -13.74 -7.25
C ALA A 73 -9.56 -12.49 -6.78
N TRP A 74 -8.23 -12.51 -6.86
CA TRP A 74 -7.40 -11.34 -6.55
C TRP A 74 -7.66 -10.18 -7.52
N LEU A 75 -7.71 -10.46 -8.84
CA LEU A 75 -7.96 -9.42 -9.85
C LEU A 75 -9.32 -8.75 -9.63
N ASN A 76 -10.38 -9.55 -9.45
CA ASN A 76 -11.72 -9.05 -9.17
C ASN A 76 -11.75 -8.23 -7.87
N PHE A 77 -11.05 -8.67 -6.82
CA PHE A 77 -10.95 -7.96 -5.56
C PHE A 77 -10.31 -6.57 -5.74
N ILE A 78 -9.17 -6.48 -6.42
CA ILE A 78 -8.48 -5.20 -6.65
C ILE A 78 -9.33 -4.25 -7.49
N ILE A 79 -10.02 -4.74 -8.52
CA ILE A 79 -10.92 -3.92 -9.34
C ILE A 79 -12.06 -3.37 -8.51
N ASN A 80 -12.68 -4.20 -7.68
CA ASN A 80 -13.75 -3.76 -6.78
C ASN A 80 -13.25 -2.67 -5.81
N CYS A 81 -12.03 -2.81 -5.29
CA CYS A 81 -11.40 -1.76 -4.47
C CYS A 81 -11.23 -0.45 -5.25
N ARG A 82 -10.67 -0.49 -6.46
CA ARG A 82 -10.41 0.70 -7.29
C ARG A 82 -11.68 1.42 -7.73
N GLN A 83 -12.76 0.67 -7.92
CA GLN A 83 -14.08 1.21 -8.26
C GLN A 83 -14.84 1.73 -7.03
N GLY A 84 -14.29 1.62 -5.81
CA GLY A 84 -14.99 1.98 -4.57
C GLY A 84 -16.19 1.06 -4.25
N LYS A 85 -16.25 -0.12 -4.87
CA LYS A 85 -17.33 -1.10 -4.70
C LYS A 85 -16.99 -2.20 -3.70
N ASN A 86 -15.82 -2.14 -3.07
CA ASN A 86 -15.47 -3.09 -2.03
C ASN A 86 -16.30 -2.82 -0.77
N THR A 87 -17.26 -3.71 -0.51
CA THR A 87 -18.10 -3.71 0.70
C THR A 87 -17.68 -4.81 1.68
N THR A 88 -16.50 -5.40 1.49
CA THR A 88 -16.07 -6.52 2.33
C THR A 88 -15.58 -6.02 3.68
N ASN A 89 -15.87 -6.80 4.72
CA ASN A 89 -15.55 -6.51 6.13
C ASN A 89 -14.31 -7.27 6.61
N TYR A 90 -13.31 -7.46 5.74
CA TYR A 90 -12.05 -8.07 6.14
C TYR A 90 -11.26 -7.12 7.04
N ASP A 91 -10.76 -7.64 8.15
CA ASP A 91 -9.89 -6.94 9.09
C ASP A 91 -8.47 -6.82 8.53
N LEU A 92 -8.03 -7.87 7.84
CA LEU A 92 -6.70 -7.99 7.27
C LEU A 92 -6.80 -8.56 5.86
N VAL A 93 -6.17 -7.90 4.89
CA VAL A 93 -6.01 -8.44 3.54
C VAL A 93 -4.53 -8.65 3.26
N ILE A 94 -4.16 -9.84 2.80
CA ILE A 94 -2.80 -10.20 2.44
C ILE A 94 -2.79 -10.57 0.96
N GLY A 95 -1.87 -10.00 0.19
CA GLY A 95 -1.77 -10.33 -1.23
C GLY A 95 -0.67 -9.56 -1.95
N GLY A 96 -0.49 -9.88 -3.23
CA GLY A 96 0.49 -9.21 -4.06
C GLY A 96 0.18 -7.71 -4.24
N VAL A 97 1.21 -6.87 -4.11
CA VAL A 97 1.15 -5.45 -4.45
C VAL A 97 1.10 -5.28 -5.97
N ALA A 98 0.26 -4.35 -6.43
CA ALA A 98 0.31 -3.90 -7.81
C ALA A 98 1.57 -3.02 -8.04
N ASN A 99 2.69 -3.65 -8.39
CA ASN A 99 3.85 -2.96 -8.96
C ASN A 99 3.50 -2.35 -10.33
N ASP A 100 4.39 -1.53 -10.92
CA ASP A 100 4.09 -0.83 -12.18
C ASP A 100 3.57 -1.74 -13.31
N LYS A 101 4.13 -2.96 -13.41
CA LYS A 101 3.73 -3.93 -14.44
C LYS A 101 2.36 -4.53 -14.16
N VAL A 102 2.12 -4.97 -12.93
CA VAL A 102 0.83 -5.49 -12.47
C VAL A 102 -0.26 -4.43 -12.61
N PHE A 103 0.05 -3.18 -12.24
CA PHE A 103 -0.83 -2.04 -12.39
C PHE A 103 -1.21 -1.81 -13.84
N ASN A 104 -0.24 -1.80 -14.77
CA ASN A 104 -0.50 -1.62 -16.19
C ASN A 104 -1.44 -2.70 -16.74
N THR A 105 -1.24 -3.97 -16.38
CA THR A 105 -2.13 -5.06 -16.79
C THR A 105 -3.56 -4.87 -16.27
N ILE A 106 -3.72 -4.42 -15.01
CA ILE A 106 -5.04 -4.11 -14.45
C ILE A 106 -5.72 -2.97 -15.23
N GLU A 107 -5.00 -1.90 -15.54
CA GLU A 107 -5.57 -0.76 -16.28
C GLU A 107 -5.99 -1.15 -17.70
N LEU A 108 -5.18 -1.96 -18.40
CA LEU A 108 -5.56 -2.52 -19.71
C LEU A 108 -6.85 -3.34 -19.63
N TYR A 109 -7.01 -4.14 -18.57
CA TYR A 109 -8.22 -4.93 -18.36
C TYR A 109 -9.44 -4.04 -18.05
N ILE A 110 -9.30 -3.04 -17.18
CA ILE A 110 -10.36 -2.07 -16.87
C ILE A 110 -10.78 -1.30 -18.13
N ALA A 111 -9.82 -0.93 -18.99
CA ALA A 111 -10.06 -0.29 -20.28
C ALA A 111 -10.64 -1.23 -21.35
N LYS A 112 -10.85 -2.52 -21.03
CA LYS A 112 -11.33 -3.57 -21.95
C LYS A 112 -10.43 -3.77 -23.18
N LEU A 113 -9.15 -3.40 -23.08
CA LEU A 113 -8.16 -3.59 -24.13
C LEU A 113 -7.59 -5.01 -24.15
N ILE A 114 -7.61 -5.68 -23.00
CA ILE A 114 -7.31 -7.10 -22.86
C ILE A 114 -8.48 -7.79 -22.16
N ASN A 115 -8.69 -9.07 -22.46
CA ASN A 115 -9.67 -9.88 -21.76
C ASN A 115 -9.11 -10.42 -20.44
N LYS A 116 -9.99 -11.03 -19.64
CA LYS A 116 -9.62 -11.54 -18.31
C LYS A 116 -8.56 -12.64 -18.36
N ILE A 117 -8.64 -13.53 -19.36
CA ILE A 117 -7.70 -14.65 -19.53
C ILE A 117 -6.30 -14.09 -19.83
N GLU A 118 -6.20 -13.08 -20.68
CA GLU A 118 -4.94 -12.39 -21.00
C GLU A 118 -4.35 -11.70 -19.76
N ALA A 119 -5.19 -11.02 -18.98
CA ALA A 119 -4.75 -10.37 -17.74
C ALA A 119 -4.17 -11.39 -16.75
N ILE A 120 -4.88 -12.48 -16.48
CA ILE A 120 -4.41 -13.52 -15.55
C ILE A 120 -3.16 -14.22 -16.07
N LYS A 121 -3.10 -14.55 -17.36
CA LYS A 121 -1.88 -15.13 -17.98
C LYS A 121 -0.69 -14.19 -17.87
N SER A 122 -0.87 -12.88 -18.02
CA SER A 122 0.21 -11.91 -17.85
C SER A 122 0.70 -11.86 -16.39
N LEU A 123 -0.24 -11.90 -15.45
CA LEU A 123 0.05 -11.81 -14.01
C LEU A 123 0.64 -13.09 -13.42
N GLN A 124 0.35 -14.27 -13.98
CA GLN A 124 0.82 -15.56 -13.43
C GLN A 124 2.36 -15.70 -13.42
N TYR A 125 3.05 -14.93 -14.26
CA TYR A 125 4.52 -14.91 -14.34
C TYR A 125 5.15 -13.93 -13.36
N GLU A 126 4.35 -13.06 -12.73
CA GLU A 126 4.84 -12.12 -11.72
C GLU A 126 4.88 -12.79 -10.35
N LYS A 127 6.01 -12.67 -9.66
CA LYS A 127 6.10 -13.10 -8.26
C LYS A 127 5.36 -12.09 -7.38
N PRO A 128 4.34 -12.49 -6.60
CA PRO A 128 3.65 -11.57 -5.70
C PRO A 128 4.62 -10.99 -4.67
N ASN A 129 4.72 -9.67 -4.60
CA ASN A 129 5.32 -9.00 -3.45
C ASN A 129 4.23 -8.88 -2.39
N LEU A 130 4.26 -9.73 -1.37
CA LEU A 130 3.19 -9.81 -0.38
C LEU A 130 3.15 -8.53 0.46
N GLN A 131 1.99 -7.92 0.49
CA GLN A 131 1.64 -6.80 1.34
C GLN A 131 0.48 -7.21 2.22
N PHE A 132 0.50 -6.68 3.44
CA PHE A 132 -0.61 -6.77 4.37
C PHE A 132 -1.46 -5.50 4.19
N ALA A 133 -2.71 -5.49 4.59
CA ALA A 133 -3.53 -4.28 4.62
C ALA A 133 -4.42 -4.39 5.84
N PHE A 134 -4.01 -3.69 6.90
CA PHE A 134 -4.75 -3.61 8.15
C PHE A 134 -5.90 -2.62 7.96
N ARG A 135 -7.14 -3.13 7.99
CA ARG A 135 -8.35 -2.33 7.72
C ARG A 135 -9.09 -1.94 9.00
N THR A 136 -8.76 -2.55 10.13
CA THR A 136 -9.39 -2.32 11.43
C THR A 136 -8.35 -2.10 12.52
N LYS A 137 -8.78 -1.46 13.63
CA LYS A 137 -7.88 -1.17 14.77
C LYS A 137 -7.48 -2.46 15.47
N GLU A 138 -8.39 -3.41 15.50
CA GLU A 138 -8.23 -4.76 15.99
C GLU A 138 -7.07 -5.45 15.25
N ALA A 139 -7.00 -5.32 13.92
CA ALA A 139 -5.90 -5.86 13.13
C ALA A 139 -4.55 -5.20 13.45
N ILE A 140 -4.53 -3.87 13.67
CA ILE A 140 -3.32 -3.12 14.04
C ILE A 140 -2.81 -3.55 15.42
N ALA A 141 -3.69 -3.92 16.34
CA ALA A 141 -3.31 -4.34 17.70
C ALA A 141 -2.44 -5.62 17.73
N PHE A 142 -2.41 -6.40 16.64
CA PHE A 142 -1.51 -7.55 16.49
C PHE A 142 -0.08 -7.17 16.07
N LEU A 143 0.21 -5.88 15.85
CA LEU A 143 1.56 -5.38 15.59
C LEU A 143 2.25 -4.95 16.90
N ARG A 144 3.44 -5.51 17.15
CA ARG A 144 4.29 -5.14 18.27
C ARG A 144 5.50 -4.37 17.77
N PHE A 145 5.63 -3.11 18.19
CA PHE A 145 6.82 -2.31 17.88
C PHE A 145 8.08 -2.93 18.50
N LYS A 146 9.14 -3.04 17.70
CA LYS A 146 10.45 -3.60 18.11
C LYS A 146 11.58 -2.57 18.12
N GLY A 147 11.44 -1.48 17.39
CA GLY A 147 12.46 -0.42 17.35
C GLY A 147 12.45 0.35 16.05
N SER A 148 13.31 1.36 15.96
CA SER A 148 13.48 2.17 14.75
C SER A 148 14.93 2.53 14.49
N ILE A 149 15.28 2.70 13.21
CA ILE A 149 16.62 3.06 12.74
C ILE A 149 16.50 4.38 11.95
N GLU A 150 17.31 5.38 12.29
CA GLU A 150 17.45 6.61 11.50
C GLU A 150 18.45 6.37 10.35
N LEU A 151 18.12 6.85 9.15
CA LEU A 151 18.86 6.68 7.90
C LEU A 151 19.42 8.00 7.40
#